data_AF-A0AAD4KK80-F1
#
_entry.id   AF-A0AAD4KK80-F1
#
_cell.length_a   1.000
_cell.length_b   1.000
_cell.length_c   1.000
_cell.angle_alpha   90.00
_cell.angle_beta   90.00
_cell.angle_gamma   90.00
#
_symmetry.space_group_name_H-M   'P 1'
#
loop_
_entity.id
_entity.type
_entity.pdbx_description
1 polymer ?
#
loop_
_entity_poly.entity_id
_entity_poly.type
_entity_poly.pdbx_seq_one_letter_code
_entity_poly.pdbx_strand_id
1 'polypeptide(L)'
;MAPTTFSLFPCLPTELRLQIWREALPEKLGNPLYFYKKGCWGPRHLTEADEEYDPNNEENNLNFEFHHDRLDPLHVEVPLFFVNQEARSFALSWISEQGLKTRFDKEKQSLVFIRPFDPQRDTLYVSQEKWDEFHCEPFDRVFEADLENKNIGTPAPVFTRLAVSDELLLKEPDALEELFHWYYGFDEIFVILKVRSDGFWHDAKDIKPQQRWELETVDVQGPIFYWNLDSESFQWKDEDINISDYALYDVLQHASPKLSTKLLEIGKERFEVRPVTVVRK
;
A
#
# COMPACT_ATOMS: atom_id res chain seq x y z
N MET A 1 16.54 14.93 -39.05
CA MET A 1 16.34 15.78 -37.86
C MET A 1 17.64 15.73 -37.07
N ALA A 2 18.31 16.87 -36.86
CA ALA A 2 19.55 16.90 -36.08
C ALA A 2 19.21 16.76 -34.58
N PRO A 3 19.93 15.93 -33.80
CA PRO A 3 19.72 15.88 -32.36
C PRO A 3 20.09 17.24 -31.76
N THR A 4 19.13 17.89 -31.12
CA THR A 4 19.35 19.10 -30.30
C THR A 4 20.12 18.71 -29.05
N THR A 5 21.40 18.45 -29.23
CA THR A 5 22.34 18.17 -28.14
C THR A 5 22.74 19.51 -27.54
N PHE A 6 22.36 19.78 -26.29
CA PHE A 6 22.76 21.01 -25.60
C PHE A 6 24.27 20.92 -25.28
N SER A 7 25.09 21.38 -26.22
CA SER A 7 26.55 21.23 -26.19
C SER A 7 27.26 22.10 -25.16
N LEU A 8 26.55 22.98 -24.47
CA LEU A 8 27.11 23.96 -23.54
C LEU A 8 27.08 23.49 -22.08
N PHE A 9 26.35 22.41 -21.74
CA PHE A 9 26.29 21.92 -20.35
C PHE A 9 27.67 21.63 -19.77
N PRO A 10 28.60 20.97 -20.48
CA PRO A 10 29.95 20.73 -19.95
C PRO A 10 30.77 22.01 -19.72
N CYS A 11 30.40 23.12 -20.36
CA CYS A 11 31.09 24.41 -20.23
C CYS A 11 30.63 25.22 -19.01
N LEU A 12 29.58 24.77 -18.31
CA LEU A 12 29.13 25.41 -17.08
C LEU A 12 30.15 25.19 -15.95
N PRO A 13 30.33 26.18 -15.06
CA PRO A 13 31.02 25.99 -13.78
C PRO A 13 30.53 24.74 -13.07
N THR A 14 31.45 24.03 -12.41
CA THR A 14 31.15 22.76 -11.74
C THR A 14 30.01 22.91 -10.74
N GLU A 15 29.99 23.99 -9.96
CA GLU A 15 28.95 24.28 -8.98
C GLU A 15 27.55 24.30 -9.63
N LEU A 16 27.42 24.93 -10.80
CA LEU A 16 26.15 24.99 -11.52
C LEU A 16 25.75 23.63 -12.09
N ARG A 17 26.71 22.84 -12.60
CA ARG A 17 26.42 21.48 -13.11
C ARG A 17 25.94 20.57 -11.99
N LEU A 18 26.62 20.59 -10.85
CA LEU A 18 26.23 19.82 -9.67
C LEU A 18 24.87 20.25 -9.12
N GLN A 19 24.58 21.56 -9.12
CA GLN A 19 23.25 22.06 -8.73
C GLN A 19 22.17 21.57 -9.70
N ILE A 20 22.40 21.67 -11.01
CA ILE A 20 21.43 21.17 -12.01
C ILE A 20 21.16 19.68 -11.82
N TRP A 21 22.19 18.86 -11.58
CA TRP A 21 21.97 17.43 -11.32
C TRP A 21 21.18 17.15 -10.05
N ARG A 22 21.41 17.93 -8.99
CA ARG A 22 20.63 17.79 -7.76
C ARG A 22 19.16 18.16 -7.98
N GLU A 23 18.89 19.26 -8.67
CA GLU A 23 17.52 19.74 -8.94
C GLU A 23 16.80 18.88 -9.99
N ALA A 24 17.53 18.17 -10.85
CA ALA A 24 16.96 17.28 -11.86
C ALA A 24 16.68 15.85 -11.34
N LEU A 25 16.96 15.57 -10.05
CA LEU A 25 16.58 14.29 -9.44
C LEU A 25 15.06 14.16 -9.38
N PRO A 26 14.52 12.93 -9.46
CA PRO A 26 13.08 12.74 -9.30
C PRO A 26 12.60 13.19 -7.92
N GLU A 27 11.32 13.57 -7.85
CA GLU A 27 10.66 13.84 -6.57
C GLU A 27 10.79 12.64 -5.64
N LYS A 28 11.04 12.92 -4.35
CA LYS A 28 11.10 11.88 -3.31
C LYS A 28 9.81 11.06 -3.30
N LEU A 29 9.95 9.79 -2.95
CA LEU A 29 8.81 8.89 -2.82
C LEU A 29 8.00 9.28 -1.58
N GLY A 30 6.71 9.51 -1.77
CA GLY A 30 5.78 9.86 -0.71
C GLY A 30 5.17 8.59 -0.10
N ASN A 31 3.85 8.50 -0.16
CA ASN A 31 3.07 7.35 0.29
C ASN A 31 2.51 6.59 -0.93
N PRO A 32 3.33 5.75 -1.60
CA PRO A 32 2.89 5.04 -2.79
C PRO A 32 1.84 3.98 -2.47
N LEU A 33 0.93 3.78 -3.41
CA LEU A 33 -0.01 2.66 -3.41
C LEU A 33 0.61 1.44 -4.09
N TYR A 34 0.41 0.28 -3.48
CA TYR A 34 0.70 -1.02 -4.08
C TYR A 34 -0.61 -1.74 -4.34
N PHE A 35 -0.74 -2.35 -5.50
CA PHE A 35 -2.00 -2.96 -5.92
C PHE A 35 -2.06 -4.39 -5.41
N TYR A 36 -3.21 -4.77 -4.85
CA TYR A 36 -3.47 -6.14 -4.48
C TYR A 36 -3.34 -7.08 -5.67
N LYS A 37 -2.78 -8.25 -5.38
CA LYS A 37 -2.54 -9.32 -6.32
C LYS A 37 -2.76 -10.65 -5.58
N LYS A 38 -3.64 -11.48 -6.12
CA LYS A 38 -3.85 -12.85 -5.64
C LYS A 38 -2.56 -13.66 -5.71
N GLY A 39 -2.40 -14.61 -4.78
CA GLY A 39 -1.25 -15.51 -4.64
C GLY A 39 -0.23 -15.03 -3.61
N CYS A 40 -0.57 -13.99 -2.84
CA CYS A 40 0.29 -13.48 -1.78
C CYS A 40 0.14 -14.30 -0.49
N TRP A 41 -0.98 -14.98 -0.28
CA TRP A 41 -1.14 -15.87 0.87
C TRP A 41 -0.40 -17.20 0.69
N GLY A 42 0.20 -17.71 1.76
CA GLY A 42 0.83 -19.03 1.73
C GLY A 42 1.50 -19.45 3.03
N PRO A 43 1.91 -20.74 3.11
CA PRO A 43 2.59 -21.27 4.28
C PRO A 43 3.94 -20.60 4.54
N ARG A 44 4.27 -20.42 5.81
CA ARG A 44 5.62 -20.15 6.32
C ARG A 44 5.92 -21.13 7.44
N HIS A 45 7.02 -21.86 7.32
CA HIS A 45 7.51 -22.69 8.42
C HIS A 45 8.18 -21.82 9.48
N LEU A 46 7.81 -22.05 10.74
CA LEU A 46 8.47 -21.43 11.88
C LEU A 46 9.86 -22.04 12.08
N THR A 47 10.77 -21.22 12.57
CA THR A 47 12.15 -21.56 12.90
C THR A 47 12.39 -21.29 14.39
N GLU A 48 13.47 -21.82 14.95
CA GLU A 48 13.85 -21.56 16.37
C GLU A 48 14.01 -20.06 16.72
N ALA A 49 14.09 -19.18 15.72
CA ALA A 49 14.15 -17.74 15.92
C ALA A 49 12.76 -17.09 16.13
N ASP A 50 11.67 -17.79 15.80
CA ASP A 50 10.30 -17.32 15.96
C ASP A 50 9.81 -17.58 17.40
N GLU A 51 9.14 -16.60 18.01
CA GLU A 51 8.65 -16.69 19.39
C GLU A 51 7.61 -17.81 19.58
N GLU A 52 6.85 -18.11 18.52
CA GLU A 52 5.78 -19.11 18.50
C GLU A 52 6.29 -20.52 18.17
N TYR A 53 7.59 -20.70 17.95
CA TYR A 53 8.17 -21.99 17.58
C TYR A 53 8.02 -23.02 18.70
N ASP A 54 7.44 -24.17 18.37
CA ASP A 54 7.29 -25.32 19.25
C ASP A 54 8.39 -26.36 18.96
N PRO A 55 9.44 -26.46 19.79
CA PRO A 55 10.51 -27.44 19.58
C PRO A 55 10.04 -28.89 19.78
N ASN A 56 8.85 -29.11 20.35
CA ASN A 56 8.35 -30.44 20.67
C ASN A 56 7.29 -30.94 19.67
N ASN A 57 6.76 -30.07 18.80
CA ASN A 57 5.75 -30.45 17.82
C ASN A 57 5.93 -29.72 16.49
N GLU A 58 6.45 -30.42 15.48
CA GLU A 58 6.65 -29.89 14.13
C GLU A 58 5.33 -29.48 13.45
N GLU A 59 4.22 -30.14 13.79
CA GLU A 59 2.89 -29.81 13.23
C GLU A 59 2.37 -28.45 13.68
N ASN A 60 2.91 -27.90 14.78
CA ASN A 60 2.57 -26.56 15.27
C ASN A 60 3.43 -25.46 14.61
N ASN A 61 4.46 -25.83 13.83
CA ASN A 61 5.44 -24.89 13.29
C ASN A 61 5.13 -24.44 11.86
N LEU A 62 3.85 -24.20 11.59
CA LEU A 62 3.36 -23.75 10.29
C LEU A 62 2.42 -22.58 10.46
N ASN A 63 2.81 -21.41 9.97
CA ASN A 63 1.93 -20.26 9.86
C ASN A 63 1.40 -20.13 8.45
N PHE A 64 0.22 -19.52 8.33
CA PHE A 64 -0.38 -19.08 7.09
C PHE A 64 -0.37 -17.56 7.04
N GLU A 65 0.43 -17.01 6.14
CA GLU A 65 0.81 -15.59 6.16
C GLU A 65 0.67 -14.92 4.80
N PHE A 66 0.56 -13.59 4.82
CA PHE A 66 0.63 -12.76 3.62
C PHE A 66 2.08 -12.40 3.27
N HIS A 67 2.57 -12.96 2.16
CA HIS A 67 3.92 -12.75 1.61
C HIS A 67 3.95 -11.48 0.75
N HIS A 68 4.12 -10.33 1.41
CA HIS A 68 4.14 -9.01 0.76
C HIS A 68 5.27 -8.83 -0.27
N ASP A 69 6.32 -9.64 -0.20
CA ASP A 69 7.40 -9.69 -1.20
C ASP A 69 6.96 -10.23 -2.57
N ARG A 70 5.80 -10.88 -2.64
CA ARG A 70 5.16 -11.36 -3.88
C ARG A 70 4.34 -10.30 -4.62
N LEU A 71 4.08 -9.16 -3.96
CA LEU A 71 3.45 -8.01 -4.60
C LEU A 71 4.35 -7.47 -5.72
N ASP A 72 3.74 -6.91 -6.76
CA ASP A 72 4.50 -6.28 -7.82
C ASP A 72 5.18 -5.02 -7.27
N PRO A 73 6.51 -4.87 -7.43
CA PRO A 73 7.22 -3.74 -6.87
C PRO A 73 6.92 -2.47 -7.67
N LEU A 74 7.03 -1.31 -7.02
CA LEU A 74 6.88 -0.03 -7.70
C LEU A 74 8.08 0.23 -8.60
N HIS A 75 7.84 0.52 -9.88
CA HIS A 75 8.88 0.94 -10.82
C HIS A 75 9.12 2.43 -10.71
N VAL A 76 10.40 2.82 -10.63
CA VAL A 76 10.81 4.22 -10.49
C VAL A 76 11.74 4.59 -11.63
N GLU A 77 11.38 5.63 -12.38
CA GLU A 77 12.24 6.16 -13.42
C GLU A 77 13.35 7.02 -12.81
N VAL A 78 14.60 6.69 -13.13
CA VAL A 78 15.77 7.47 -12.71
C VAL A 78 16.60 7.83 -13.95
N PRO A 79 16.13 8.76 -14.80
CA PRO A 79 16.79 9.06 -16.08
C PRO A 79 18.25 9.48 -15.93
N LEU A 80 18.56 10.25 -14.87
CA LEU A 80 19.92 10.75 -14.59
C LEU A 80 20.98 9.63 -14.48
N PHE A 81 20.58 8.41 -14.13
CA PHE A 81 21.49 7.27 -14.06
C PHE A 81 22.18 6.96 -15.40
N PHE A 82 21.49 7.23 -16.50
CA PHE A 82 21.91 6.87 -17.85
C PHE A 82 22.57 8.01 -18.63
N VAL A 83 22.63 9.23 -18.07
CA VAL A 83 23.11 10.42 -18.80
C VAL A 83 24.63 10.44 -18.94
N ASN A 84 25.36 10.55 -17.83
CA ASN A 84 26.83 10.54 -17.80
C ASN A 84 27.33 10.14 -16.40
N GLN A 85 28.66 10.08 -16.21
CA GLN A 85 29.24 9.65 -14.93
C GLN A 85 28.89 10.59 -13.76
N GLU A 86 28.83 11.90 -13.99
CA GLU A 86 28.50 12.88 -12.95
C GLU A 86 27.04 12.79 -12.53
N ALA A 87 26.11 12.79 -13.49
CA ALA A 87 24.68 12.60 -13.20
C ALA A 87 24.42 11.26 -12.51
N ARG A 88 25.15 10.21 -12.92
CA ARG A 88 25.05 8.88 -12.31
C ARG A 88 25.43 8.86 -10.84
N SER A 89 26.44 9.64 -10.40
CA SER A 89 26.79 9.67 -8.97
C SER A 89 25.69 10.27 -8.10
N PHE A 90 24.98 11.29 -8.61
CA PHE A 90 23.80 11.84 -7.92
C PHE A 90 22.65 10.84 -7.91
N ALA A 91 22.37 10.20 -9.06
CA ALA A 91 21.33 9.19 -9.15
C ALA A 91 21.58 8.02 -8.18
N LEU A 92 22.82 7.54 -8.06
CA LEU A 92 23.18 6.46 -7.13
C LEU A 92 22.94 6.84 -5.66
N SER A 93 23.31 8.06 -5.25
CA SER A 93 23.03 8.56 -3.89
C SER A 93 21.53 8.56 -3.63
N TRP A 94 20.77 9.14 -4.56
CA TRP A 94 19.31 9.24 -4.45
C TRP A 94 18.64 7.84 -4.44
N ILE A 95 19.04 6.91 -5.30
CA ILE A 95 18.56 5.52 -5.32
C ILE A 95 18.74 4.87 -3.94
N SER A 96 19.92 5.03 -3.34
CA SER A 96 20.20 4.50 -2.00
C SER A 96 19.36 5.16 -0.93
N GLU A 97 19.22 6.49 -0.96
CA GLU A 97 18.43 7.27 -0.01
C GLU A 97 16.93 6.94 -0.06
N GLN A 98 16.41 6.61 -1.25
CA GLN A 98 15.01 6.22 -1.45
C GLN A 98 14.77 4.70 -1.22
N GLY A 99 15.80 3.93 -0.87
CA GLY A 99 15.69 2.48 -0.62
C GLY A 99 15.41 1.65 -1.89
N LEU A 100 15.79 2.17 -3.06
CA LEU A 100 15.53 1.50 -4.33
C LEU A 100 16.51 0.35 -4.58
N LYS A 101 15.98 -0.74 -5.12
CA LYS A 101 16.77 -1.87 -5.63
C LYS A 101 16.98 -1.71 -7.12
N THR A 102 18.21 -1.92 -7.58
CA THR A 102 18.55 -1.97 -9.00
C THR A 102 18.43 -3.42 -9.48
N ARG A 103 17.69 -3.65 -10.57
CA ARG A 103 17.57 -4.96 -11.22
C ARG A 103 17.86 -4.85 -12.71
N PHE A 104 18.30 -5.94 -13.32
CA PHE A 104 18.41 -6.04 -14.77
C PHE A 104 17.15 -6.72 -15.32
N ASP A 105 16.42 -5.99 -16.16
CA ASP A 105 15.27 -6.51 -16.90
C ASP A 105 15.79 -7.19 -18.18
N LYS A 106 15.64 -8.52 -18.24
CA LYS A 106 16.10 -9.32 -19.37
C LYS A 106 15.27 -9.09 -20.63
N GLU A 107 14.00 -8.75 -20.52
CA GLU A 107 13.14 -8.52 -21.69
C GLU A 107 13.48 -7.19 -22.33
N LYS A 108 13.67 -6.15 -21.51
CA LYS A 108 14.02 -4.80 -21.98
C LYS A 108 15.53 -4.61 -22.22
N GLN A 109 16.35 -5.57 -21.80
CA GLN A 109 17.82 -5.49 -21.83
C GLN A 109 18.33 -4.20 -21.16
N SER A 110 17.74 -3.81 -20.04
CA SER A 110 18.02 -2.53 -19.37
C SER A 110 17.99 -2.66 -17.85
N LEU A 111 18.60 -1.69 -17.17
CA LEU A 111 18.48 -1.58 -15.72
C LEU A 111 17.15 -0.91 -15.38
N VAL A 112 16.46 -1.48 -14.39
CA VAL A 112 15.24 -0.93 -13.80
C VAL A 112 15.48 -0.69 -12.31
N PHE A 113 14.87 0.38 -11.81
CA PHE A 113 14.89 0.73 -10.39
C PHE A 113 13.52 0.44 -9.82
N ILE A 114 13.50 -0.30 -8.73
CA ILE A 114 12.26 -0.72 -8.11
C ILE A 114 12.27 -0.44 -6.61
N ARG A 115 11.10 -0.15 -6.06
CA ARG A 115 10.86 -0.13 -4.61
C ARG A 115 9.98 -1.33 -4.25
N PRO A 116 10.46 -2.26 -3.41
CA PRO A 116 9.61 -3.28 -2.81
C PRO A 116 8.62 -2.64 -1.85
N PHE A 117 7.49 -3.32 -1.62
CA PHE A 117 6.55 -2.96 -0.58
C PHE A 117 7.22 -3.00 0.80
N ASP A 118 7.02 -1.94 1.57
CA ASP A 118 7.43 -1.79 2.96
C ASP A 118 6.20 -1.87 3.87
N PRO A 119 5.98 -2.99 4.58
CA PRO A 119 4.76 -3.22 5.36
C PRO A 119 4.55 -2.22 6.50
N GLN A 120 5.59 -1.52 6.95
CA GLN A 120 5.46 -0.56 8.04
C GLN A 120 4.93 0.80 7.58
N ARG A 121 4.99 1.10 6.28
CA ARG A 121 4.79 2.47 5.76
C ARG A 121 3.85 2.51 4.57
N ASP A 122 3.94 1.52 3.70
CA ASP A 122 3.20 1.51 2.44
C ASP A 122 1.76 1.06 2.64
N THR A 123 0.92 1.46 1.69
CA THR A 123 -0.51 1.15 1.73
C THR A 123 -0.85 0.20 0.60
N LEU A 124 -1.51 -0.91 0.94
CA LEU A 124 -2.08 -1.83 -0.04
C LEU A 124 -3.40 -1.26 -0.54
N TYR A 125 -3.58 -1.16 -1.85
CA TYR A 125 -4.84 -0.77 -2.46
C TYR A 125 -5.55 -1.99 -3.06
N VAL A 126 -6.83 -2.13 -2.72
CA VAL A 126 -7.73 -3.15 -3.24
C VAL A 126 -8.84 -2.44 -4.01
N SER A 127 -8.95 -2.73 -5.31
CA SER A 127 -10.03 -2.19 -6.15
C SER A 127 -11.35 -2.87 -5.81
N GLN A 128 -12.47 -2.22 -6.14
CA GLN A 128 -13.80 -2.79 -5.92
C GLN A 128 -13.96 -4.15 -6.64
N GLU A 129 -13.48 -4.26 -7.88
CA GLU A 129 -13.54 -5.52 -8.66
C GLU A 129 -12.75 -6.68 -8.04
N LYS A 130 -11.79 -6.37 -7.18
CA LYS A 130 -10.90 -7.34 -6.53
C LYS A 130 -11.24 -7.58 -5.06
N TRP A 131 -12.25 -6.89 -4.53
CA TRP A 131 -12.63 -6.98 -3.12
C TRP A 131 -13.01 -8.40 -2.72
N ASP A 132 -13.93 -9.04 -3.44
CA ASP A 132 -14.33 -10.43 -3.18
C ASP A 132 -13.14 -11.39 -3.23
N GLU A 133 -12.25 -11.21 -4.21
CA GLU A 133 -11.05 -12.04 -4.35
C GLU A 133 -10.10 -11.84 -3.17
N PHE A 134 -9.90 -10.61 -2.72
CA PHE A 134 -9.06 -10.27 -1.58
C PHE A 134 -9.62 -10.80 -0.24
N HIS A 135 -10.93 -10.68 -0.05
CA HIS A 135 -11.60 -11.16 1.16
C HIS A 135 -11.61 -12.70 1.23
N CYS A 136 -11.90 -13.38 0.12
CA CYS A 136 -12.02 -14.84 0.09
C CYS A 136 -10.69 -15.58 -0.08
N GLU A 137 -9.63 -14.96 -0.63
CA GLU A 137 -8.35 -15.65 -0.88
C GLU A 137 -7.79 -16.42 0.34
N PRO A 138 -7.70 -15.85 1.56
CA PRO A 138 -7.20 -16.58 2.70
C PRO A 138 -8.03 -17.85 2.98
N PHE A 139 -9.35 -17.72 2.89
CA PHE A 139 -10.28 -18.83 3.12
C PHE A 139 -10.14 -19.91 2.06
N ASP A 140 -10.12 -19.56 0.78
CA ASP A 140 -9.95 -20.52 -0.31
C ASP A 140 -8.61 -21.27 -0.21
N ARG A 141 -7.54 -20.55 0.16
CA ARG A 141 -6.18 -21.07 0.15
C ARG A 141 -5.91 -22.11 1.24
N VAL A 142 -6.56 -22.01 2.39
CA VAL A 142 -6.40 -23.00 3.49
C VAL A 142 -7.03 -24.36 3.17
N PHE A 143 -7.92 -24.44 2.17
CA PHE A 143 -8.50 -25.72 1.70
C PHE A 143 -7.70 -26.37 0.57
N GLU A 144 -6.57 -25.79 0.14
CA GLU A 144 -5.69 -26.44 -0.83
C GLU A 144 -4.95 -27.63 -0.20
N ALA A 145 -4.63 -28.65 -1.00
CA ALA A 145 -4.12 -29.95 -0.54
C ALA A 145 -2.83 -29.88 0.29
N ASP A 146 -2.04 -28.80 0.17
CA ASP A 146 -0.83 -28.60 0.95
C ASP A 146 -1.07 -27.99 2.34
N LEU A 147 -2.26 -27.44 2.61
CA LEU A 147 -2.68 -26.87 3.89
C LEU A 147 -3.88 -27.60 4.52
N GLU A 148 -4.63 -28.35 3.71
CA GLU A 148 -5.84 -29.05 4.15
C GLU A 148 -5.53 -29.98 5.34
N ASN A 149 -6.34 -29.88 6.40
CA ASN A 149 -6.21 -30.64 7.65
C ASN A 149 -4.89 -30.43 8.42
N LYS A 150 -4.11 -29.39 8.11
CA LYS A 150 -2.94 -29.01 8.90
C LYS A 150 -3.32 -28.08 10.03
N ASN A 151 -2.63 -28.21 11.16
CA ASN A 151 -2.67 -27.18 12.19
C ASN A 151 -1.85 -25.98 11.71
N ILE A 152 -2.49 -24.82 11.55
CA ILE A 152 -1.83 -23.61 11.07
C ILE A 152 -2.06 -22.46 12.02
N GLY A 153 -1.00 -21.73 12.34
CA GLY A 153 -1.10 -20.40 12.92
C GLY A 153 -1.58 -19.41 11.86
N THR A 154 -2.40 -18.44 12.25
CA THR A 154 -2.98 -17.44 11.34
C THR A 154 -2.68 -16.03 11.85
N PRO A 155 -1.41 -15.61 11.90
CA PRO A 155 -1.07 -14.28 12.36
C PRO A 155 -1.65 -13.22 11.42
N ALA A 156 -1.92 -12.03 11.97
CA ALA A 156 -2.34 -10.90 11.16
C ALA A 156 -1.27 -10.56 10.12
N PRO A 157 -1.66 -10.08 8.93
CA PRO A 157 -0.71 -9.56 7.97
C PRO A 157 0.15 -8.45 8.58
N VAL A 158 1.43 -8.43 8.23
CA VAL A 158 2.43 -7.50 8.80
C VAL A 158 2.20 -6.03 8.44
N PHE A 159 1.32 -5.75 7.48
CA PHE A 159 0.99 -4.41 7.04
C PHE A 159 -0.33 -3.95 7.65
N THR A 160 -0.39 -2.69 8.07
CA THR A 160 -1.51 -2.16 8.84
C THR A 160 -2.33 -1.11 8.09
N ARG A 161 -2.02 -0.89 6.81
CA ARG A 161 -2.61 0.16 5.97
C ARG A 161 -3.27 -0.42 4.72
N LEU A 162 -4.55 -0.14 4.56
CA LEU A 162 -5.35 -0.54 3.41
C LEU A 162 -5.94 0.70 2.73
N ALA A 163 -6.09 0.69 1.41
CA ALA A 163 -6.82 1.67 0.64
C ALA A 163 -7.91 1.00 -0.19
N VAL A 164 -9.09 1.60 -0.24
CA VAL A 164 -10.26 1.15 -1.01
C VAL A 164 -10.96 2.35 -1.64
N SER A 165 -11.81 2.12 -2.65
CA SER A 165 -12.69 3.16 -3.18
C SER A 165 -13.87 3.43 -2.22
N ASP A 166 -14.39 4.65 -2.25
CA ASP A 166 -15.66 4.98 -1.58
C ASP A 166 -16.85 4.22 -2.18
N GLU A 167 -16.82 3.97 -3.50
CA GLU A 167 -17.78 3.14 -4.22
C GLU A 167 -17.95 1.73 -3.63
N LEU A 168 -16.85 1.14 -3.13
CA LEU A 168 -16.92 -0.16 -2.42
C LEU A 168 -17.82 -0.05 -1.19
N LEU A 169 -17.57 0.92 -0.32
CA LEU A 169 -18.31 1.07 0.93
C LEU A 169 -19.78 1.46 0.69
N LEU A 170 -20.05 2.26 -0.33
CA LEU A 170 -21.41 2.61 -0.75
C LEU A 170 -22.19 1.38 -1.25
N LYS A 171 -21.51 0.46 -1.94
CA LYS A 171 -22.12 -0.77 -2.48
C LYS A 171 -22.27 -1.86 -1.42
N GLU A 172 -21.26 -2.00 -0.55
CA GLU A 172 -21.15 -3.07 0.45
C GLU A 172 -20.84 -2.46 1.83
N PRO A 173 -21.86 -1.97 2.55
CA PRO A 173 -21.68 -1.30 3.85
C PRO A 173 -21.01 -2.15 4.92
N ASP A 174 -21.15 -3.47 4.83
CA ASP A 174 -20.58 -4.43 5.79
C ASP A 174 -19.14 -4.84 5.46
N ALA A 175 -18.57 -4.40 4.33
CA ALA A 175 -17.25 -4.81 3.85
C ALA A 175 -16.14 -4.64 4.89
N LEU A 176 -16.17 -3.55 5.66
CA LEU A 176 -15.15 -3.29 6.67
C LEU A 176 -15.18 -4.26 7.85
N GLU A 177 -16.35 -4.80 8.21
CA GLU A 177 -16.45 -5.74 9.33
C GLU A 177 -15.92 -7.11 8.93
N GLU A 178 -16.30 -7.57 7.74
CA GLU A 178 -15.86 -8.85 7.18
C GLU A 178 -14.33 -8.94 7.09
N LEU A 179 -13.66 -7.81 6.84
CA LEU A 179 -12.21 -7.66 6.78
C LEU A 179 -11.46 -8.24 8.00
N PHE A 180 -12.00 -8.06 9.21
CA PHE A 180 -11.32 -8.39 10.45
C PHE A 180 -11.25 -9.89 10.76
N HIS A 181 -11.81 -10.76 9.91
CA HIS A 181 -11.65 -12.21 10.06
C HIS A 181 -10.20 -12.66 9.80
N TRP A 182 -9.60 -12.18 8.72
CA TRP A 182 -8.24 -12.53 8.31
C TRP A 182 -7.26 -11.36 8.38
N TYR A 183 -7.77 -10.14 8.41
CA TYR A 183 -6.97 -8.93 8.33
C TYR A 183 -7.12 -8.04 9.57
N TYR A 184 -7.15 -8.66 10.75
CA TYR A 184 -7.33 -7.94 12.02
C TYR A 184 -6.17 -7.00 12.42
N GLY A 185 -5.06 -7.07 11.69
CA GLY A 185 -3.90 -6.18 11.84
C GLY A 185 -4.10 -4.74 11.35
N PHE A 186 -5.17 -4.44 10.58
CA PHE A 186 -5.33 -3.09 10.02
C PHE A 186 -5.61 -2.02 11.07
N ASP A 187 -4.84 -0.94 11.01
CA ASP A 187 -4.98 0.25 11.87
C ASP A 187 -5.57 1.43 11.09
N GLU A 188 -5.29 1.52 9.79
CA GLU A 188 -5.72 2.64 8.96
C GLU A 188 -6.31 2.14 7.64
N ILE A 189 -7.55 2.54 7.35
CA ILE A 189 -8.20 2.36 6.07
C ILE A 189 -8.35 3.71 5.39
N PHE A 190 -7.73 3.85 4.24
CA PHE A 190 -7.82 5.02 3.39
C PHE A 190 -8.94 4.84 2.37
N VAL A 191 -9.93 5.72 2.43
CA VAL A 191 -11.04 5.70 1.47
C VAL A 191 -10.77 6.75 0.40
N ILE A 192 -10.56 6.29 -0.82
CA ILE A 192 -10.23 7.15 -1.95
C ILE A 192 -11.53 7.75 -2.49
N LEU A 193 -11.73 9.05 -2.28
CA LEU A 193 -12.92 9.78 -2.69
C LEU A 193 -12.86 10.27 -4.14
N LYS A 194 -11.68 10.77 -4.55
CA LYS A 194 -11.46 11.41 -5.85
C LYS A 194 -10.00 11.31 -6.26
N VAL A 195 -9.77 11.41 -7.57
CA VAL A 195 -8.44 11.46 -8.16
C VAL A 195 -8.17 12.84 -8.74
N ARG A 196 -7.07 13.47 -8.32
CA ARG A 196 -6.67 14.80 -8.79
C ARG A 196 -5.61 14.65 -9.88
N SER A 197 -6.03 14.29 -11.09
CA SER A 197 -5.27 14.56 -12.32
C SER A 197 -6.18 14.46 -13.55
N ASP A 198 -5.73 15.05 -14.66
CA ASP A 198 -6.22 14.98 -16.04
C ASP A 198 -6.34 13.56 -16.65
N GLY A 199 -6.18 12.52 -15.84
CA GLY A 199 -6.36 11.11 -16.19
C GLY A 199 -7.44 10.45 -15.34
N PHE A 200 -8.31 9.69 -15.99
CA PHE A 200 -9.38 8.92 -15.37
C PHE A 200 -8.79 7.83 -14.47
N TRP A 201 -9.13 7.87 -13.18
CA TRP A 201 -9.05 6.68 -12.32
C TRP A 201 -10.29 5.85 -12.62
N HIS A 202 -10.11 4.81 -13.42
CA HIS A 202 -11.08 3.73 -13.52
C HIS A 202 -10.56 2.56 -12.72
N ASP A 203 -11.38 2.10 -11.78
CA ASP A 203 -11.17 0.88 -11.01
C ASP A 203 -10.61 -0.22 -11.94
N ALA A 204 -9.38 -0.64 -11.63
CA ALA A 204 -8.61 -1.77 -12.15
C ALA A 204 -8.34 -1.93 -13.67
N LYS A 205 -9.18 -1.47 -14.61
CA LYS A 205 -9.01 -1.89 -16.02
C LYS A 205 -7.88 -1.21 -16.77
N ASP A 206 -7.55 0.03 -16.40
CA ASP A 206 -6.57 0.85 -17.12
C ASP A 206 -5.33 1.23 -16.29
N ILE A 207 -5.29 0.88 -15.00
CA ILE A 207 -4.13 1.13 -14.16
C ILE A 207 -3.05 0.10 -14.50
N LYS A 208 -2.08 0.52 -15.30
CA LYS A 208 -0.89 -0.29 -15.54
C LYS A 208 -0.10 -0.35 -14.22
N PRO A 209 0.31 -1.54 -13.73
CA PRO A 209 1.10 -1.72 -12.50
C PRO A 209 2.41 -0.92 -12.44
N GLN A 210 2.81 -0.31 -13.55
CA GLN A 210 3.99 0.54 -13.69
C GLN A 210 3.72 2.02 -13.37
N GLN A 211 2.48 2.45 -13.18
CA GLN A 211 2.13 3.84 -12.86
C GLN A 211 2.20 4.08 -11.35
N ARG A 212 2.97 5.11 -10.95
CA ARG A 212 3.12 5.53 -9.56
C ARG A 212 1.90 6.36 -9.14
N TRP A 213 1.15 5.83 -8.18
CA TRP A 213 0.06 6.51 -7.50
C TRP A 213 0.44 6.72 -6.04
N GLU A 214 0.14 7.90 -5.50
CA GLU A 214 0.44 8.23 -4.10
C GLU A 214 -0.78 8.79 -3.39
N LEU A 215 -0.89 8.48 -2.10
CA LEU A 215 -1.87 9.10 -1.21
C LEU A 215 -1.48 10.56 -0.97
N GLU A 216 -2.40 11.47 -1.23
CA GLU A 216 -2.26 12.87 -0.90
C GLU A 216 -2.74 13.09 0.54
N THR A 217 -1.83 12.99 1.50
CA THR A 217 -2.15 13.04 2.95
C THR A 217 -2.11 14.45 3.55
N VAL A 218 -1.75 15.46 2.76
CA VAL A 218 -1.64 16.86 3.24
C VAL A 218 -3.02 17.53 3.30
N ASP A 219 -3.97 17.08 2.47
CA ASP A 219 -5.35 17.57 2.42
C ASP A 219 -6.31 16.40 2.69
N VAL A 220 -6.49 15.98 3.96
CA VAL A 220 -7.55 15.03 4.31
C VAL A 220 -8.88 15.65 3.90
N GLN A 221 -9.60 15.03 2.96
CA GLN A 221 -10.78 15.61 2.30
C GLN A 221 -12.08 15.18 3.00
N GLY A 222 -12.12 15.29 4.32
CA GLY A 222 -13.31 14.94 5.09
C GLY A 222 -13.01 14.54 6.52
N PRO A 223 -14.07 14.26 7.31
CA PRO A 223 -13.93 13.91 8.70
C PRO A 223 -13.32 12.52 8.85
N ILE A 224 -12.38 12.37 9.79
CA ILE A 224 -11.78 11.07 10.12
C ILE A 224 -12.74 10.31 11.04
N PHE A 225 -13.08 9.08 10.68
CA PHE A 225 -13.89 8.20 11.52
C PHE A 225 -12.97 7.25 12.27
N TYR A 226 -12.95 7.31 13.60
CA TYR A 226 -11.96 6.59 14.39
C TYR A 226 -12.57 5.85 15.57
N TRP A 227 -11.95 4.71 15.89
CA TRP A 227 -12.27 3.90 17.06
C TRP A 227 -11.68 4.53 18.32
N ASN A 228 -12.53 4.73 19.34
CA ASN A 228 -12.11 5.17 20.66
C ASN A 228 -12.38 4.04 21.67
N LEU A 229 -11.30 3.44 22.18
CA LEU A 229 -11.37 2.32 23.12
C LEU A 229 -11.98 2.74 24.47
N ASP A 230 -11.69 3.95 24.96
CA ASP A 230 -12.21 4.43 26.26
C ASP A 230 -13.74 4.57 26.26
N SER A 231 -14.30 4.98 25.11
CA SER A 231 -15.75 5.09 24.92
C SER A 231 -16.37 3.88 24.23
N GLU A 232 -15.58 2.85 23.91
CA GLU A 232 -15.96 1.65 23.17
C GLU A 232 -16.85 1.94 21.94
N SER A 233 -16.54 3.03 21.22
CA SER A 233 -17.39 3.52 20.14
C SER A 233 -16.60 4.33 19.13
N PHE A 234 -17.15 4.40 17.91
CA PHE A 234 -16.60 5.26 16.88
C PHE A 234 -16.97 6.72 17.08
N GLN A 235 -16.01 7.59 16.79
CA GLN A 235 -16.15 9.03 16.85
C GLN A 235 -15.68 9.66 15.54
N TRP A 236 -16.11 10.88 15.30
CA TRP A 236 -15.66 11.68 14.16
C TRP A 236 -14.68 12.74 14.64
N LYS A 237 -13.62 12.95 13.86
CA LYS A 237 -12.61 13.96 14.09
C LYS A 237 -12.51 14.84 12.85
N ASP A 238 -13.23 15.96 12.89
CA ASP A 238 -12.99 17.22 12.18
C ASP A 238 -14.10 18.21 12.62
N GLU A 239 -13.74 19.46 12.94
CA GLU A 239 -14.68 20.46 13.50
C GLU A 239 -15.27 21.39 12.42
N ASP A 240 -14.64 21.46 11.24
CA ASP A 240 -14.93 22.49 10.23
C ASP A 240 -15.92 22.05 9.14
N ILE A 241 -16.31 20.77 9.11
CA ILE A 241 -17.21 20.20 8.10
C ILE A 241 -18.52 19.79 8.77
N ASN A 242 -19.66 20.10 8.13
CA ASN A 242 -20.93 19.50 8.54
C ASN A 242 -20.88 17.99 8.22
N ILE A 243 -20.54 17.19 9.23
CA ILE A 243 -20.29 15.75 9.12
C ILE A 243 -21.49 15.01 8.50
N SER A 244 -22.72 15.50 8.70
CA SER A 244 -23.93 14.90 8.11
C SER A 244 -23.98 14.95 6.59
N ASP A 245 -23.26 15.88 5.96
CA ASP A 245 -23.24 16.05 4.50
C ASP A 245 -22.15 15.19 3.84
N TYR A 246 -21.37 14.47 4.64
CA TYR A 246 -20.34 13.56 4.15
C TYR A 246 -20.98 12.30 3.54
N ALA A 247 -20.61 11.99 2.29
CA ALA A 247 -21.24 10.93 1.50
C ALA A 247 -21.21 9.53 2.15
N LEU A 248 -20.20 9.25 2.99
CA LEU A 248 -20.07 7.97 3.69
C LEU A 248 -20.57 8.01 5.14
N TYR A 249 -21.16 9.11 5.59
CA TYR A 249 -21.63 9.24 6.97
C TYR A 249 -22.62 8.13 7.34
N ASP A 250 -23.70 7.99 6.57
CA ASP A 250 -24.74 6.99 6.86
C ASP A 250 -24.20 5.56 6.78
N VAL A 251 -23.31 5.28 5.83
CA VAL A 251 -22.69 3.96 5.65
C VAL A 251 -21.82 3.60 6.86
N LEU A 252 -20.93 4.49 7.28
CA LEU A 252 -20.03 4.23 8.40
C LEU A 252 -20.77 4.18 9.74
N GLN A 253 -21.82 4.99 9.90
CA GLN A 253 -22.71 4.90 11.06
C GLN A 253 -23.50 3.58 11.10
N HIS A 254 -23.95 3.09 9.95
CA HIS A 254 -24.62 1.80 9.85
C HIS A 254 -23.69 0.63 10.23
N ALA A 255 -22.44 0.65 9.76
CA ALA A 255 -21.45 -0.39 10.02
C ALA A 255 -20.90 -0.37 11.46
N SER A 256 -20.93 0.80 12.11
CA SER A 256 -20.32 1.08 13.42
C SER A 256 -20.62 0.04 14.52
N PRO A 257 -21.88 -0.41 14.75
CA PRO A 257 -22.16 -1.34 15.84
C PRO A 257 -21.50 -2.71 15.65
N LYS A 258 -21.51 -3.23 14.42
CA LYS A 258 -20.89 -4.52 14.10
C LYS A 258 -19.37 -4.42 14.18
N LEU A 259 -18.80 -3.36 13.60
CA LEU A 259 -17.37 -3.06 13.68
C LEU A 259 -16.91 -2.93 15.14
N SER A 260 -17.62 -2.16 15.97
CA SER A 260 -17.27 -1.97 17.38
C SER A 260 -17.20 -3.30 18.14
N THR A 261 -18.18 -4.18 17.91
CA THR A 261 -18.21 -5.52 18.51
C THR A 261 -16.98 -6.31 18.10
N LYS A 262 -16.66 -6.32 16.79
CA LYS A 262 -15.53 -7.04 16.24
C LYS A 262 -14.19 -6.51 16.76
N LEU A 263 -14.04 -5.19 16.84
CA LEU A 263 -12.84 -4.52 17.36
C LEU A 263 -12.61 -4.82 18.84
N LEU A 264 -13.67 -4.91 19.65
CA LEU A 264 -13.58 -5.33 21.05
C LEU A 264 -13.19 -6.80 21.19
N GLU A 265 -13.77 -7.70 20.38
CA GLU A 265 -13.45 -9.13 20.39
C GLU A 265 -11.96 -9.40 20.14
N ILE A 266 -11.36 -8.66 19.22
CA ILE A 266 -9.93 -8.77 18.88
C ILE A 266 -9.02 -7.90 19.76
N GLY A 267 -9.57 -7.14 20.70
CA GLY A 267 -8.80 -6.24 21.57
C GLY A 267 -8.10 -5.10 20.83
N LYS A 268 -8.73 -4.54 19.78
CA LYS A 268 -8.13 -3.48 18.97
C LYS A 268 -8.02 -2.17 19.74
N GLU A 269 -6.80 -1.65 19.85
CA GLU A 269 -6.54 -0.37 20.51
C GLU A 269 -6.81 0.84 19.61
N ARG A 270 -6.49 0.71 18.32
CA ARG A 270 -6.55 1.81 17.34
C ARG A 270 -7.09 1.33 16.01
N PHE A 271 -8.02 2.09 15.44
CA PHE A 271 -8.48 1.90 14.08
C PHE A 271 -9.06 3.20 13.53
N GLU A 272 -8.73 3.54 12.29
CA GLU A 272 -9.15 4.79 11.65
C GLU A 272 -9.55 4.57 10.20
N VAL A 273 -10.63 5.22 9.78
CA VAL A 273 -11.06 5.35 8.39
C VAL A 273 -10.85 6.80 7.97
N ARG A 274 -10.01 7.01 6.96
CA ARG A 274 -9.53 8.32 6.52
C ARG A 274 -9.90 8.58 5.07
N PRO A 275 -10.73 9.61 4.77
CA PRO A 275 -10.96 10.03 3.40
C PRO A 275 -9.72 10.70 2.80
N VAL A 276 -9.31 10.25 1.62
CA VAL A 276 -8.12 10.79 0.93
C VAL A 276 -8.36 10.93 -0.57
N THR A 277 -7.50 11.74 -1.19
CA THR A 277 -7.32 11.78 -2.63
C THR A 277 -6.06 11.04 -3.02
N VAL A 278 -6.01 10.60 -4.27
CA VAL A 278 -4.79 10.06 -4.86
C VAL A 278 -4.34 10.92 -6.02
N VAL A 279 -3.03 11.01 -6.16
CA VAL A 279 -2.37 11.75 -7.23
C VAL A 279 -1.49 10.81 -8.03
N ARG A 280 -1.50 11.04 -9.35
CA ARG A 280 -0.55 10.39 -10.24
C ARG A 280 0.74 11.19 -10.25
N LYS A 281 1.87 10.49 -10.16
CA LYS A 281 3.22 11.07 -10.26
C LYS A 281 3.88 10.70 -11.58
#